data_AF-A0A920VS04-F1
#
_entry.id   AF-A0A920VS04-F1
#
_cell.length_a   1.000
_cell.length_b   1.000
_cell.length_c   1.000
_cell.angle_alpha   90.00
_cell.angle_beta   90.00
_cell.angle_gamma   90.00
#
_symmetry.space_group_name_H-M   'P 1'
#
loop_
_entity.id
_entity.type
_entity.pdbx_description
1 polymer ?
#
loop_
_entity_poly.entity_id
_entity_poly.type
_entity_poly.pdbx_seq_one_letter_code
_entity_poly.pdbx_strand_id
1 'polypeptide(L)'
;MLIAGAGRSDITPPVGIAHAGWGAATHQRAEGVDMPFYATALYVTDGKLEIAIVDLDVGILTNQDDSEIRTKIASISGIKPENIRLSATHTHSGPVNRQSWLDEGMELIGPYWDSLPAKAAEAVSSARWAAKPADVGVGEGSCSINVNRRPSLSDGTLFTGRNWDGFVDREVGVVAINNKQGDPIATILNFACHPTILGPANKLLHPTILERRAR
;
A
#
# COMPACT_ATOMS: atom_id res chain seq x y z
N MET A 1 9.79 -23.10 -14.99
CA MET A 1 10.52 -22.75 -13.75
C MET A 1 10.11 -21.35 -13.39
N LEU A 2 9.70 -21.09 -12.15
CA LEU A 2 9.31 -19.74 -11.74
C LEU A 2 10.56 -18.90 -11.45
N ILE A 3 10.55 -17.65 -11.91
CA ILE A 3 11.54 -16.62 -11.61
C ILE A 3 10.80 -15.48 -10.94
N ALA A 4 11.32 -14.99 -9.82
CA ALA A 4 10.73 -13.88 -9.10
C ALA A 4 11.80 -12.95 -8.54
N GLY A 5 11.44 -11.67 -8.40
CA GLY A 5 12.29 -10.66 -7.77
C GLY A 5 11.44 -9.57 -7.12
N ALA A 6 11.99 -8.95 -6.09
CA ALA A 6 11.35 -7.87 -5.34
C ALA A 6 12.16 -6.59 -5.47
N GLY A 7 11.47 -5.46 -5.53
CA GLY A 7 12.07 -4.14 -5.67
C GLY A 7 11.26 -3.09 -4.94
N ARG A 8 11.92 -2.02 -4.51
CA ARG A 8 11.27 -0.86 -3.88
C ARG A 8 11.82 0.42 -4.48
N SER A 9 10.96 1.43 -4.59
CA SER A 9 11.37 2.82 -4.83
C SER A 9 10.77 3.71 -3.77
N ASP A 10 11.51 4.76 -3.40
CA ASP A 10 11.09 5.74 -2.41
C ASP A 10 10.00 6.66 -3.00
N ILE A 11 8.85 6.70 -2.33
CA ILE A 11 7.73 7.60 -2.62
C ILE A 11 7.40 8.48 -1.41
N THR A 12 8.38 8.77 -0.56
CA THR A 12 8.19 9.60 0.64
C THR A 12 7.65 10.97 0.26
N PRO A 13 6.45 11.34 0.74
CA PRO A 13 5.88 12.64 0.47
C PRO A 13 6.73 13.76 1.10
N PRO A 14 6.79 14.96 0.48
CA PRO A 14 7.51 16.08 1.06
C PRO A 14 6.83 16.57 2.35
N VAL A 15 7.63 17.04 3.30
CA VAL A 15 7.13 17.72 4.51
C VAL A 15 6.30 18.95 4.11
N GLY A 16 5.21 19.20 4.85
CA GLY A 16 4.27 20.29 4.57
C GLY A 16 3.12 19.94 3.62
N ILE A 17 3.13 18.74 3.03
CA ILE A 17 2.04 18.25 2.17
C ILE A 17 0.74 18.06 2.97
N ALA A 18 -0.40 18.20 2.28
CA ALA A 18 -1.71 17.95 2.87
C ALA A 18 -1.86 16.47 3.27
N HIS A 19 -2.14 16.22 4.55
CA HIS A 19 -2.02 14.91 5.24
C HIS A 19 -3.28 14.53 6.07
N ALA A 20 -4.34 15.35 6.05
CA ALA A 20 -5.53 15.13 6.85
C ALA A 20 -6.46 14.01 6.29
N GLY A 21 -5.98 12.77 6.26
CA GLY A 21 -6.75 11.58 5.86
C GLY A 21 -7.91 11.22 6.81
N TRP A 22 -8.01 11.91 7.95
CA TRP A 22 -9.06 11.77 8.95
C TRP A 22 -10.00 12.99 8.93
N GLY A 23 -11.31 12.74 8.81
CA GLY A 23 -12.31 13.83 8.91
C GLY A 23 -12.32 14.55 10.27
N ALA A 24 -11.76 13.93 11.32
CA ALA A 24 -11.61 14.53 12.65
C ALA A 24 -10.25 15.24 12.86
N ALA A 25 -9.37 15.28 11.85
CA ALA A 25 -8.09 15.98 11.96
C ALA A 25 -8.29 17.49 12.05
N THR A 26 -7.55 18.13 12.94
CA THR A 26 -7.58 19.59 13.18
C THR A 26 -6.36 20.31 12.59
N HIS A 27 -5.57 19.61 11.77
CA HIS A 27 -4.40 20.11 11.07
C HIS A 27 -4.45 19.60 9.63
N GLN A 28 -3.85 20.34 8.71
CA GLN A 28 -3.88 19.97 7.30
C GLN A 28 -2.49 19.54 6.80
N ARG A 29 -1.43 20.24 7.21
CA ARG A 29 -0.05 19.97 6.79
C ARG A 29 0.63 18.93 7.66
N ALA A 30 1.43 18.07 7.03
CA ALA A 30 2.39 17.23 7.74
C ALA A 30 3.56 18.06 8.27
N GLU A 31 3.90 17.88 9.56
CA GLU A 31 5.02 18.56 10.23
C GLU A 31 6.36 17.83 10.04
N GLY A 32 6.34 16.57 9.59
CA GLY A 32 7.54 15.76 9.39
C GLY A 32 7.25 14.38 8.82
N VAL A 33 8.30 13.58 8.69
CA VAL A 33 8.24 12.17 8.25
C VAL A 33 8.72 11.29 9.40
N ASP A 34 7.85 10.39 9.86
CA ASP A 34 8.21 9.40 10.90
C ASP A 34 8.87 8.16 10.26
N MET A 35 8.32 7.68 9.15
CA MET A 35 8.90 6.57 8.38
C MET A 35 8.78 6.84 6.86
N PRO A 36 9.74 6.33 6.06
CA PRO A 36 9.68 6.46 4.61
C PRO A 36 8.52 5.68 4.01
N PHE A 37 8.11 6.09 2.82
CA PHE A 37 7.03 5.47 2.07
C PHE A 37 7.62 4.78 0.83
N TYR A 38 7.05 3.64 0.46
CA TYR A 38 7.54 2.87 -0.68
C TYR A 38 6.46 2.53 -1.69
N ALA A 39 6.88 2.49 -2.96
CA ALA A 39 6.28 1.60 -3.93
C ALA A 39 7.03 0.26 -3.83
N THR A 40 6.34 -0.79 -3.40
CA THR A 40 6.91 -2.14 -3.32
C THR A 40 6.38 -2.97 -4.48
N ALA A 41 7.29 -3.56 -5.27
CA ALA A 41 6.95 -4.38 -6.42
C ALA A 41 7.51 -5.80 -6.28
N LEU A 42 6.68 -6.77 -6.67
CA LEU A 42 7.06 -8.15 -6.92
C LEU A 42 6.87 -8.43 -8.41
N TYR A 43 7.96 -8.82 -9.08
CA TYR A 43 7.95 -9.32 -10.44
C TYR A 43 7.98 -10.85 -10.43
N VAL A 44 7.15 -11.49 -11.26
CA VAL A 44 7.09 -12.95 -11.38
C VAL A 44 6.94 -13.35 -12.85
N THR A 45 7.65 -14.40 -13.27
CA THR A 45 7.49 -15.01 -14.59
C THR A 45 7.72 -16.52 -14.58
N ASP A 46 7.06 -17.23 -15.49
CA ASP A 46 7.33 -18.63 -15.83
C ASP A 46 8.10 -18.79 -17.16
N GLY A 47 8.52 -17.68 -17.77
CA GLY A 47 9.14 -17.60 -19.09
C GLY A 47 8.16 -17.38 -20.26
N LYS A 48 6.85 -17.47 -20.02
CA LYS A 48 5.78 -17.19 -21.01
C LYS A 48 4.94 -15.99 -20.62
N LEU A 49 4.63 -15.88 -19.33
CA LEU A 49 3.84 -14.81 -18.74
C LEU A 49 4.71 -14.01 -17.78
N GLU A 50 4.61 -12.68 -17.85
CA GLU A 50 5.23 -11.76 -16.90
C GLU A 50 4.12 -11.03 -16.15
N ILE A 51 4.24 -10.97 -14.82
CA ILE A 51 3.29 -10.33 -13.91
C ILE A 51 4.06 -9.38 -12.99
N ALA A 52 3.44 -8.24 -12.66
CA ALA A 52 3.91 -7.35 -11.61
C ALA A 52 2.80 -7.14 -10.56
N ILE A 53 3.14 -7.31 -9.29
CA ILE A 53 2.28 -6.95 -8.15
C ILE A 53 2.92 -5.75 -7.48
N VAL A 54 2.19 -4.64 -7.38
CA VAL A 54 2.70 -3.36 -6.89
C VAL A 54 1.78 -2.83 -5.80
N ASP A 55 2.35 -2.55 -4.64
CA ASP A 55 1.67 -1.91 -3.51
C ASP A 55 2.30 -0.55 -3.22
N LEU A 56 1.45 0.45 -3.05
CA LEU A 56 1.85 1.82 -2.74
C LEU A 56 1.42 2.19 -1.33
N ASP A 57 2.31 2.84 -0.58
CA ASP A 57 1.98 3.46 0.71
C ASP A 57 1.13 4.72 0.55
N VAL A 58 -0.10 4.59 0.07
CA VAL A 58 -1.04 5.71 -0.09
C VAL A 58 -2.40 5.37 0.48
N GLY A 59 -3.23 6.40 0.68
CA GLY A 59 -4.59 6.22 1.17
C GLY A 59 -5.49 5.57 0.12
N ILE A 60 -5.72 6.25 -1.00
CA ILE A 60 -6.71 5.83 -2.00
C ILE A 60 -6.11 6.01 -3.39
N LEU A 61 -6.35 5.04 -4.27
CA LEU A 61 -6.10 5.16 -5.70
C LEU A 61 -7.41 5.43 -6.41
N THR A 62 -7.45 6.47 -7.24
CA THR A 62 -8.56 6.67 -8.18
C THR A 62 -8.36 5.79 -9.42
N ASN A 63 -9.40 5.61 -10.23
CA ASN A 63 -9.28 4.91 -11.51
C ASN A 63 -8.29 5.61 -12.46
N GLN A 64 -8.15 6.94 -12.34
CA GLN A 64 -7.17 7.69 -13.11
C GLN A 64 -5.75 7.37 -12.65
N ASP A 65 -5.49 7.40 -11.33
CA ASP A 65 -4.19 7.04 -10.76
C ASP A 65 -3.79 5.61 -11.16
N ASP A 66 -4.71 4.65 -11.02
CA ASP A 66 -4.49 3.25 -11.41
C ASP A 66 -4.11 3.12 -12.90
N SER A 67 -4.87 3.77 -13.78
CA SER A 67 -4.63 3.77 -15.22
C SER A 67 -3.27 4.38 -15.60
N GLU A 68 -2.94 5.56 -15.04
CA GLU A 68 -1.69 6.26 -15.32
C GLU A 68 -0.46 5.45 -14.85
N ILE A 69 -0.53 4.89 -13.63
CA ILE A 69 0.54 4.09 -13.05
C ILE A 69 0.75 2.80 -13.84
N ARG A 70 -0.32 2.06 -14.15
CA ARG A 70 -0.23 0.82 -14.95
C ARG A 70 0.30 1.08 -16.34
N THR A 71 -0.16 2.16 -16.98
CA THR A 71 0.31 2.58 -18.31
C THR A 71 1.81 2.87 -18.27
N LYS A 72 2.28 3.59 -17.26
CA LYS A 72 3.71 3.89 -17.11
C LYS A 72 4.54 2.63 -16.88
N ILE A 73 4.12 1.76 -15.97
CA ILE A 73 4.78 0.47 -15.73
C ILE A 73 4.84 -0.36 -17.03
N ALA A 74 3.73 -0.47 -17.75
CA ALA A 74 3.66 -1.22 -19.00
C ALA A 74 4.62 -0.66 -20.05
N SER A 75 4.68 0.67 -20.19
CA SER A 75 5.57 1.33 -21.17
C SER A 75 7.06 1.08 -20.91
N ILE A 76 7.47 0.93 -19.65
CA ILE A 76 8.87 0.75 -19.26
C ILE A 76 9.26 -0.74 -19.21
N SER A 77 8.35 -1.59 -18.72
CA SER A 77 8.64 -3.01 -18.48
C SER A 77 8.28 -3.92 -19.65
N GLY A 78 7.34 -3.51 -20.51
CA GLY A 78 6.71 -4.35 -21.52
C GLY A 78 5.65 -5.32 -20.97
N ILE A 79 5.41 -5.31 -19.65
CA ILE A 79 4.35 -6.12 -19.02
C ILE A 79 3.00 -5.53 -19.41
N LYS A 80 2.08 -6.38 -19.89
CA LYS A 80 0.75 -5.92 -20.29
C LYS A 80 -0.04 -5.37 -19.09
N PRO A 81 -0.84 -4.30 -19.24
CA PRO A 81 -1.60 -3.71 -18.14
C PRO A 81 -2.49 -4.68 -17.35
N GLU A 82 -3.06 -5.69 -18.03
CA GLU A 82 -3.88 -6.74 -17.41
C GLU A 82 -3.08 -7.70 -16.50
N ASN A 83 -1.77 -7.76 -16.68
CA ASN A 83 -0.86 -8.57 -15.85
C ASN A 83 -0.20 -7.75 -14.72
N ILE A 84 -0.64 -6.52 -14.51
CA ILE A 84 -0.18 -5.67 -13.42
C ILE A 84 -1.28 -5.67 -12.36
N ARG A 85 -0.96 -5.89 -11.09
CA ARG A 85 -1.85 -5.61 -9.96
C ARG A 85 -1.31 -4.39 -9.25
N LEU A 86 -2.14 -3.39 -9.05
CA LEU A 86 -1.82 -2.22 -8.25
C LEU A 86 -2.75 -2.16 -7.03
N SER A 87 -2.21 -1.81 -5.87
CA SER A 87 -3.00 -1.57 -4.66
C SER A 87 -2.38 -0.50 -3.78
N ALA A 88 -3.18 -0.03 -2.82
CA ALA A 88 -2.78 0.91 -1.80
C ALA A 88 -2.86 0.24 -0.42
N THR A 89 -1.91 0.54 0.46
CA THR A 89 -1.96 0.04 1.86
C THR A 89 -3.09 0.67 2.65
N HIS A 90 -3.69 1.75 2.16
CA HIS A 90 -4.77 2.51 2.77
C HIS A 90 -4.35 3.28 4.02
N THR A 91 -3.09 3.74 4.08
CA THR A 91 -2.62 4.62 5.16
C THR A 91 -3.45 5.89 5.26
N HIS A 92 -3.85 6.24 6.48
CA HIS A 92 -4.50 7.53 6.81
C HIS A 92 -3.50 8.58 7.26
N SER A 93 -2.21 8.24 7.29
CA SER A 93 -1.13 9.13 7.67
C SER A 93 -0.18 9.40 6.48
N GLY A 94 -0.76 9.44 5.28
CA GLY A 94 -0.09 9.80 4.04
C GLY A 94 -0.70 11.04 3.39
N PRO A 95 -0.29 11.39 2.16
CA PRO A 95 -0.83 12.54 1.45
C PRO A 95 -2.25 12.24 0.98
N VAL A 96 -3.09 13.28 0.94
CA VAL A 96 -4.46 13.17 0.41
C VAL A 96 -4.48 13.06 -1.12
N ASN A 97 -5.65 12.74 -1.70
CA ASN A 97 -5.84 12.74 -3.16
C ASN A 97 -5.94 14.17 -3.70
N ARG A 98 -5.79 14.32 -5.03
CA ARG A 98 -5.90 15.60 -5.74
C ARG A 98 -7.21 16.35 -5.47
N GLN A 99 -8.30 15.62 -5.30
CA GLN A 99 -9.59 16.17 -4.89
C GLN A 99 -9.74 16.02 -3.38
N SER A 100 -9.59 17.14 -2.67
CA SER A 100 -9.71 17.21 -1.22
C SER A 100 -10.46 18.48 -0.82
N TRP A 101 -11.04 18.46 0.37
CA TRP A 101 -11.68 19.61 1.02
C TRP A 101 -10.68 20.49 1.80
N LEU A 102 -9.40 20.11 1.77
CA LEU A 102 -8.30 20.82 2.42
C LEU A 102 -7.78 21.93 1.51
N ASP A 103 -7.24 22.98 2.12
CA ASP A 103 -6.64 24.13 1.45
C ASP A 103 -5.11 24.13 1.59
N GLU A 104 -4.60 23.87 2.80
CA GLU A 104 -3.18 23.97 3.11
C GLU A 104 -2.41 22.72 2.70
N GLY A 105 -1.30 22.89 1.97
CA GLY A 105 -0.41 21.80 1.56
C GLY A 105 -0.86 21.11 0.27
N MET A 106 -1.98 21.54 -0.32
CA MET A 106 -2.49 21.03 -1.60
C MET A 106 -1.58 21.37 -2.77
N GLU A 107 -0.78 22.44 -2.68
CA GLU A 107 0.19 22.82 -3.70
C GLU A 107 1.27 21.75 -3.94
N LEU A 108 1.49 20.86 -2.96
CA LEU A 108 2.45 19.75 -3.05
C LEU A 108 1.82 18.44 -3.58
N ILE A 109 0.48 18.35 -3.59
CA ILE A 109 -0.25 17.12 -3.94
C ILE A 109 -0.11 16.77 -5.42
N GLY A 110 -0.31 17.75 -6.31
CA GLY A 110 -0.17 17.54 -7.76
C GLY A 110 1.20 16.96 -8.13
N PRO A 111 2.31 17.68 -7.84
CA PRO A 111 3.66 17.19 -8.13
C PRO A 111 3.99 15.83 -7.50
N TYR A 112 3.50 15.58 -6.29
CA TYR A 112 3.69 14.29 -5.62
C TYR A 112 3.02 13.15 -6.41
N TRP A 113 1.73 13.28 -6.71
CA TRP A 113 0.99 12.25 -7.44
C TRP A 113 1.50 12.06 -8.86
N ASP A 114 1.94 13.13 -9.53
CA ASP A 114 2.52 13.07 -10.88
C ASP A 114 3.86 12.31 -10.91
N SER A 115 4.54 12.19 -9.76
CA SER A 115 5.78 11.41 -9.63
C SER A 115 5.55 9.90 -9.48
N LEU A 116 4.40 9.48 -8.95
CA LEU A 116 4.13 8.09 -8.59
C LEU A 116 4.21 7.09 -9.75
N PRO A 117 3.71 7.39 -10.97
CA PRO A 117 3.82 6.46 -12.10
C PRO A 117 5.28 6.08 -12.41
N ALA A 118 6.19 7.06 -12.38
CA ALA A 118 7.61 6.82 -12.64
C ALA A 118 8.25 6.00 -11.50
N LYS A 119 7.90 6.31 -10.26
CA LYS A 119 8.39 5.57 -9.08
C LYS A 119 7.90 4.13 -9.04
N ALA A 120 6.64 3.88 -9.36
CA ALA A 120 6.11 2.52 -9.43
C ALA A 120 6.81 1.71 -10.54
N ALA A 121 7.08 2.32 -11.70
CA ALA A 121 7.88 1.69 -12.76
C ALA A 121 9.32 1.40 -12.31
N GLU A 122 9.97 2.30 -11.57
CA GLU A 122 11.30 2.11 -10.98
C GLU A 122 11.33 0.89 -10.04
N ALA A 123 10.30 0.73 -9.19
CA ALA A 123 10.17 -0.43 -8.30
C ALA A 123 10.05 -1.74 -9.10
N VAL A 124 9.23 -1.78 -10.15
CA VAL A 124 9.04 -2.94 -11.02
C VAL A 124 10.32 -3.28 -11.79
N SER A 125 11.02 -2.28 -12.33
CA SER A 125 12.32 -2.48 -13.00
C SER A 125 13.36 -3.04 -12.04
N SER A 126 13.42 -2.53 -10.80
CA SER A 126 14.31 -3.04 -9.75
C SER A 126 13.96 -4.49 -9.38
N ALA A 127 12.67 -4.81 -9.26
CA ALA A 127 12.18 -6.16 -8.98
C ALA A 127 12.58 -7.14 -10.09
N ARG A 128 12.41 -6.76 -11.36
CA ARG A 128 12.80 -7.57 -12.52
C ARG A 128 14.31 -7.77 -12.58
N TRP A 129 15.09 -6.75 -12.28
CA TRP A 129 16.56 -6.85 -12.25
C TRP A 129 17.06 -7.81 -11.18
N ALA A 130 16.42 -7.82 -10.00
CA ALA A 130 16.76 -8.70 -8.90
C ALA A 130 16.21 -10.14 -9.04
N ALA A 131 15.53 -10.43 -10.15
CA ALA A 131 14.77 -11.66 -10.31
C ALA A 131 15.67 -12.89 -10.43
N LYS A 132 15.29 -13.96 -9.73
CA LYS A 132 16.04 -15.21 -9.63
C LYS A 132 15.09 -16.41 -9.55
N PRO A 133 15.55 -17.64 -9.82
CA PRO A 133 14.72 -18.83 -9.68
C PRO A 133 14.10 -18.91 -8.29
N ALA A 134 12.79 -19.17 -8.23
CA ALA A 134 12.01 -19.08 -7.02
C ALA A 134 11.09 -20.30 -6.81
N ASP A 135 10.72 -20.51 -5.57
CA ASP A 135 9.65 -21.40 -5.12
C ASP A 135 8.57 -20.58 -4.41
N VAL A 136 7.32 -21.04 -4.52
CA VAL A 136 6.16 -20.36 -3.94
C VAL A 136 5.46 -21.30 -2.97
N GLY A 137 5.18 -20.78 -1.77
CA GLY A 137 4.33 -21.40 -0.78
C GLY A 137 3.12 -20.52 -0.49
N VAL A 138 2.00 -21.15 -0.14
CA VAL A 138 0.80 -20.48 0.34
C VAL A 138 0.47 -20.99 1.73
N GLY A 139 -0.06 -20.11 2.56
CA GLY A 139 -0.48 -20.46 3.91
C GLY A 139 -1.50 -19.47 4.44
N GLU A 140 -2.09 -19.83 5.57
CA GLU A 140 -3.05 -19.01 6.29
C GLU A 140 -2.68 -18.97 7.78
N GLY A 141 -3.07 -17.90 8.45
CA GLY A 141 -2.92 -17.72 9.88
C GLY A 141 -4.08 -16.92 10.44
N SER A 142 -3.98 -16.52 11.71
CA SER A 142 -5.00 -15.68 12.34
C SER A 142 -4.38 -14.52 13.12
N CYS A 143 -5.03 -13.36 13.10
CA CYS A 143 -4.58 -12.17 13.81
C CYS A 143 -5.75 -11.47 14.52
N SER A 144 -5.57 -11.14 15.81
CA SER A 144 -6.62 -10.58 16.66
C SER A 144 -6.60 -9.05 16.77
N ILE A 145 -5.78 -8.35 15.98
CA ILE A 145 -5.59 -6.89 16.14
C ILE A 145 -6.76 -6.04 15.63
N ASN A 146 -7.55 -6.54 14.68
CA ASN A 146 -8.66 -5.80 14.09
C ASN A 146 -9.93 -5.90 14.94
N VAL A 147 -10.87 -4.99 14.74
CA VAL A 147 -12.19 -4.99 15.40
C VAL A 147 -13.22 -4.42 14.46
N ASN A 148 -14.46 -4.89 14.56
CA ASN A 148 -15.56 -4.33 13.79
C ASN A 148 -15.82 -2.89 14.26
N ARG A 149 -15.94 -1.96 13.31
CA ARG A 149 -16.10 -0.53 13.62
C ARG A 149 -17.55 -0.02 13.68
N ARG A 150 -18.54 -0.92 13.63
CA ARG A 150 -19.97 -0.60 13.46
C ARG A 150 -20.82 -1.12 14.64
N PRO A 151 -20.72 -0.52 15.83
CA PRO A 151 -21.72 -0.72 16.88
C PRO A 151 -23.08 -0.13 16.45
N SER A 152 -24.14 -0.63 17.08
CA SER A 152 -25.52 -0.17 16.88
C SER A 152 -26.08 0.38 18.18
N LEU A 153 -26.80 1.50 18.10
CA LEU A 153 -27.62 2.02 19.19
C LEU A 153 -28.86 1.14 19.39
N SER A 154 -29.60 1.35 20.49
CA SER A 154 -30.80 0.56 20.81
C SER A 154 -31.91 0.66 19.74
N ASP A 155 -31.90 1.70 18.92
CA ASP A 155 -32.83 1.93 17.81
C ASP A 155 -32.35 1.35 16.46
N GLY A 156 -31.19 0.68 16.44
CA GLY A 156 -30.59 0.13 15.23
C GLY A 156 -29.59 1.05 14.53
N THR A 157 -29.48 2.33 14.93
CA THR A 157 -28.59 3.31 14.27
C THR A 157 -27.12 2.93 14.43
N LEU A 158 -26.41 2.79 13.30
CA LEU A 158 -24.98 2.49 13.29
C LEU A 158 -24.13 3.75 13.44
N PHE A 159 -23.05 3.66 14.21
CA PHE A 159 -22.04 4.72 14.31
C PHE A 159 -20.63 4.14 14.21
N THR A 160 -19.61 5.01 14.16
CA THR A 160 -18.20 4.58 14.15
C THR A 160 -17.71 4.43 15.59
N GLY A 161 -17.42 3.21 16.00
CA GLY A 161 -16.95 2.89 17.35
C GLY A 161 -16.39 1.47 17.39
N ARG A 162 -16.09 0.93 18.57
CA ARG A 162 -15.60 -0.46 18.69
C ARG A 162 -16.79 -1.39 18.94
N ASN A 163 -16.97 -2.37 18.07
CA ASN A 163 -17.95 -3.44 18.23
C ASN A 163 -17.19 -4.77 18.38
N TRP A 164 -17.02 -5.21 19.63
CA TRP A 164 -16.29 -6.44 19.96
C TRP A 164 -17.06 -7.70 19.62
N ASP A 165 -18.40 -7.62 19.57
CA ASP A 165 -19.30 -8.72 19.24
C ASP A 165 -19.61 -8.79 17.73
N GLY A 166 -19.18 -7.79 16.96
CA GLY A 166 -19.39 -7.72 15.52
C GLY A 166 -18.54 -8.72 14.74
N PHE A 167 -18.98 -9.08 13.54
CA PHE A 167 -18.20 -9.93 12.65
C PHE A 167 -16.85 -9.29 12.34
N VAL A 168 -15.79 -10.09 12.45
CA VAL A 168 -14.41 -9.72 12.11
C VAL A 168 -13.79 -10.87 11.34
N ASP A 169 -13.25 -10.58 10.16
CA ASP A 169 -12.37 -11.50 9.46
C ASP A 169 -11.00 -11.50 10.15
N ARG A 170 -10.62 -12.64 10.72
CA ARG A 170 -9.37 -12.82 11.46
C ARG A 170 -8.31 -13.53 10.63
N GLU A 171 -8.62 -13.97 9.41
CA GLU A 171 -7.72 -14.73 8.57
C GLU A 171 -6.59 -13.84 8.04
N VAL A 172 -5.37 -14.36 8.10
CA VAL A 172 -4.20 -13.77 7.46
C VAL A 172 -3.79 -14.68 6.33
N GLY A 173 -4.02 -14.27 5.09
CA GLY A 173 -3.50 -14.97 3.92
C GLY A 173 -2.03 -14.63 3.69
N VAL A 174 -1.21 -15.65 3.41
CA VAL A 174 0.23 -15.50 3.19
C VAL A 174 0.65 -16.19 1.90
N VAL A 175 1.36 -15.46 1.05
CA VAL A 175 2.12 -16.05 -0.08
C VAL A 175 3.59 -15.77 0.16
N ALA A 176 4.37 -16.84 0.35
CA ALA A 176 5.82 -16.77 0.51
C ALA A 176 6.50 -17.10 -0.81
N ILE A 177 7.43 -16.25 -1.24
CA ILE A 177 8.25 -16.46 -2.42
C ILE A 177 9.72 -16.52 -1.96
N ASN A 178 10.33 -17.69 -2.09
CA ASN A 178 11.70 -17.95 -1.63
C ASN A 178 12.60 -18.28 -2.82
N ASN A 179 13.90 -18.02 -2.70
CA ASN A 179 14.89 -18.49 -3.66
C ASN A 179 15.11 -20.02 -3.51
N LYS A 180 15.94 -20.60 -4.39
CA LYS A 180 16.28 -22.04 -4.34
C LYS A 180 17.12 -22.47 -3.13
N GLN A 181 17.66 -21.51 -2.38
CA GLN A 181 18.39 -21.75 -1.12
C GLN A 181 17.44 -21.73 0.10
N GLY A 182 16.18 -21.32 -0.09
CA GLY A 182 15.18 -21.18 0.98
C GLY A 182 15.09 -19.76 1.57
N ASP A 183 15.90 -18.81 1.12
CA ASP A 183 15.85 -17.43 1.62
C ASP A 183 14.66 -16.65 1.02
N PRO A 184 14.01 -15.78 1.79
CA PRO A 184 12.86 -15.01 1.30
C PRO A 184 13.27 -13.99 0.23
N ILE A 185 12.49 -13.97 -0.86
CA ILE A 185 12.51 -12.90 -1.88
C ILE A 185 11.41 -11.89 -1.55
N ALA A 186 10.20 -12.37 -1.29
CA ALA A 186 9.04 -11.55 -0.94
C ALA A 186 8.02 -12.34 -0.13
N THR A 187 7.18 -11.61 0.62
CA THR A 187 5.99 -12.15 1.27
C THR A 187 4.83 -11.22 0.98
N ILE A 188 3.74 -11.77 0.47
CA ILE A 188 2.47 -11.05 0.32
C ILE A 188 1.60 -11.42 1.51
N LEU A 189 1.10 -10.42 2.21
CA LEU A 189 0.18 -10.57 3.33
C LEU A 189 -1.16 -9.94 2.96
N ASN A 190 -2.24 -10.68 3.16
CA ASN A 190 -3.60 -10.16 3.05
C ASN A 190 -4.28 -10.24 4.42
N PHE A 191 -4.64 -9.08 4.97
CA PHE A 191 -5.31 -9.01 6.26
C PHE A 191 -6.27 -7.81 6.32
N ALA A 192 -7.51 -8.05 6.71
CA ALA A 192 -8.57 -7.04 6.73
C ALA A 192 -8.46 -6.12 7.96
N CYS A 193 -7.65 -5.06 7.88
CA CYS A 193 -7.50 -4.08 8.95
C CYS A 193 -7.26 -2.67 8.42
N HIS A 194 -8.11 -1.73 8.81
CA HIS A 194 -7.98 -0.32 8.45
C HIS A 194 -6.76 0.27 9.18
N PRO A 195 -5.70 0.75 8.50
CA PRO A 195 -4.45 1.07 9.17
C PRO A 195 -4.48 2.49 9.74
N THR A 196 -5.15 2.60 10.88
CA THR A 196 -5.62 3.86 11.49
C THR A 196 -5.05 4.09 12.89
N ILE A 197 -3.98 3.37 13.25
CA ILE A 197 -3.47 3.33 14.63
C ILE A 197 -2.98 4.68 15.17
N LEU A 198 -2.53 5.60 14.31
CA LEU A 198 -1.99 6.89 14.72
C LEU A 198 -3.09 7.93 15.05
N GLY A 199 -4.31 7.72 14.57
CA GLY A 199 -5.46 8.59 14.84
C GLY A 199 -5.36 10.02 14.26
N PRO A 200 -6.38 10.85 14.51
CA PRO A 200 -6.52 12.18 13.89
C PRO A 200 -5.58 13.26 14.44
N ALA A 201 -4.93 13.01 15.57
CA ALA A 201 -4.00 13.96 16.19
C ALA A 201 -2.57 13.85 15.62
N ASN A 202 -2.25 12.78 14.88
CA ASN A 202 -0.93 12.57 14.31
C ASN A 202 -0.64 13.55 13.18
N LYS A 203 0.51 14.23 13.27
CA LYS A 203 0.95 15.23 12.29
C LYS A 203 2.15 14.78 11.45
N LEU A 204 2.62 13.55 11.63
CA LEU A 204 3.78 12.99 10.93
C LEU A 204 3.35 12.03 9.83
N LEU A 205 4.03 12.10 8.69
CA LEU A 205 3.84 11.14 7.60
C LEU A 205 4.31 9.76 8.04
N HIS A 206 3.45 8.76 7.88
CA HIS A 206 3.72 7.38 8.26
C HIS A 206 2.91 6.37 7.38
N PRO A 207 3.53 5.32 6.84
CA PRO A 207 2.88 4.32 5.98
C PRO A 207 1.97 3.35 6.75
N THR A 208 1.99 3.38 8.09
CA THR A 208 1.20 2.55 9.02
C THR A 208 1.52 1.04 8.96
N ILE A 209 0.91 0.26 9.85
CA ILE A 209 1.52 -0.91 10.53
C ILE A 209 1.89 -2.13 9.67
N LEU A 210 1.54 -2.17 8.38
CA LEU A 210 1.76 -3.36 7.54
C LEU A 210 3.21 -3.50 7.05
N GLU A 211 4.05 -2.47 7.23
CA GLU A 211 5.40 -2.37 6.62
C GLU A 211 6.55 -2.54 7.65
N ARG A 212 6.36 -3.25 8.78
CA ARG A 212 7.52 -3.63 9.61
C ARG A 212 8.27 -4.76 8.91
N ARG A 213 9.46 -4.44 8.36
CA ARG A 213 10.44 -5.41 7.86
C ARG A 213 10.50 -6.62 8.81
N ALA A 214 10.06 -7.79 8.34
CA ALA A 214 10.63 -9.02 8.86
C ALA A 214 12.11 -8.97 8.50
N ARG A 215 12.96 -8.78 9.52
CA ARG A 215 14.41 -8.87 9.37
C ARG A 215 14.81 -10.34 9.28
#